data_AF-A0A1I4F8I5-F1
#
_entry.id   AF-A0A1I4F8I5-F1
#
_cell.length_a   1.000
_cell.length_b   1.000
_cell.length_c   1.000
_cell.angle_alpha   90.00
_cell.angle_beta   90.00
_cell.angle_gamma   90.00
#
_symmetry.space_group_name_H-M   'P 1'
#
loop_
_entity.id
_entity.type
_entity.pdbx_description
1 polymer ?
#
loop_
_entity_poly.entity_id
_entity_poly.type
_entity_poly.pdbx_seq_one_letter_code
_entity_poly.pdbx_strand_id
1 'polypeptide(L)'
;MSIEPLFLDSVLQEKLWGGDHLKSFGYELPSDKIGEYWAISAHPHGVSTIKNGEFAGQKLDKVFDQHRELFGNTKEEVFPLLTKILDANDWLSVQVHPNDEYGMKHEGELGKTECWYIISAEEGSEIIYGHNAKSREELAEMINSGDWDHLLRKVKVKAGDFFHVPAGTMHAIGAGIVILETQQSSDTTYRVYDFDRKDDQGNLRELHIQQSIDVLHIPGDQTPENKVQVVQEENADLTTLVKSDFFDVYKWSIHGTQDFEATADYMLVSILEGEGQLMVADKTYALSKGDHFILPTGIDQWQLSGNMEIIASNPVAH
;
A
#
# COMPACT_ATOMS: atom_id res chain seq x y z
N MET A 1 16.10 -17.44 21.81
CA MET A 1 15.81 -16.00 21.94
C MET A 1 14.30 -15.84 21.99
N SER A 2 13.77 -14.83 22.69
CA SER A 2 12.33 -14.56 22.66
C SER A 2 12.05 -13.74 21.40
N ILE A 3 11.28 -14.30 20.47
CA ILE A 3 10.83 -13.58 19.27
C ILE A 3 9.84 -12.50 19.73
N GLU A 4 9.94 -11.29 19.16
CA GLU A 4 9.10 -10.15 19.49
C GLU A 4 8.64 -9.42 18.22
N PRO A 5 7.52 -8.66 18.28
CA PRO A 5 7.09 -7.82 17.16
C PRO A 5 8.16 -6.79 16.78
N LEU A 6 8.33 -6.52 15.48
CA LEU A 6 9.28 -5.55 14.97
C LEU A 6 8.54 -4.25 14.63
N PHE A 7 8.50 -3.31 15.57
CA PHE A 7 7.96 -1.96 15.32
C PHE A 7 8.90 -1.15 14.44
N LEU A 8 8.35 -0.31 13.58
CA LEU A 8 9.10 0.40 12.55
C LEU A 8 8.95 1.91 12.68
N ASP A 9 10.07 2.62 12.57
CA ASP A 9 10.11 4.04 12.25
C ASP A 9 10.52 4.20 10.78
N SER A 10 9.71 4.92 10.00
CA SER A 10 9.77 4.90 8.53
C SER A 10 9.92 6.28 7.89
N VAL A 11 9.98 6.32 6.56
CA VAL A 11 10.40 7.49 5.78
C VAL A 11 9.20 8.25 5.22
N LEU A 12 9.18 9.57 5.39
CA LEU A 12 8.25 10.50 4.76
C LEU A 12 8.82 10.98 3.41
N GLN A 13 7.97 11.12 2.40
CA GLN A 13 8.36 11.58 1.07
C GLN A 13 7.53 12.81 0.66
N GLU A 14 8.24 13.87 0.26
CA GLU A 14 7.60 15.04 -0.34
C GLU A 14 7.09 14.74 -1.75
N LYS A 15 5.90 15.26 -2.07
CA LYS A 15 5.28 15.14 -3.38
C LYS A 15 4.57 16.44 -3.73
N LEU A 16 4.51 16.76 -5.02
CA LEU A 16 3.81 17.97 -5.51
C LEU A 16 2.33 18.01 -5.12
N TRP A 17 1.72 16.82 -4.99
CA TRP A 17 0.33 16.61 -4.60
C TRP A 17 0.14 16.35 -3.10
N GLY A 18 1.22 16.35 -2.32
CA GLY A 18 1.19 16.02 -0.90
C GLY A 18 0.51 17.09 -0.04
N GLY A 19 0.18 16.71 1.19
CA GLY A 19 -0.48 17.56 2.16
C GLY A 19 0.12 17.43 3.56
N ASP A 20 -0.73 17.66 4.56
CA ASP A 20 -0.35 17.58 5.97
C ASP A 20 -1.32 16.76 6.84
N HIS A 21 -2.26 16.02 6.24
CA HIS A 21 -3.22 15.16 6.95
C HIS A 21 -2.52 14.03 7.72
N LEU A 22 -1.32 13.65 7.28
CA LEU A 22 -0.47 12.67 7.96
C LEU A 22 -0.08 13.09 9.39
N LYS A 23 -0.17 14.39 9.76
CA LYS A 23 -0.04 14.84 11.16
C LYS A 23 -1.04 14.16 12.09
N SER A 24 -2.21 13.77 11.59
CA SER A 24 -3.25 13.10 12.38
C SER A 24 -2.86 11.69 12.84
N PHE A 25 -1.80 11.11 12.27
CA PHE A 25 -1.20 9.84 12.70
C PHE A 25 -0.08 10.05 13.74
N GLY A 26 0.12 11.29 14.20
CA GLY A 26 1.18 11.62 15.16
C GLY A 26 2.57 11.75 14.52
N TYR A 27 2.68 11.78 13.19
CA TYR A 27 3.96 11.93 12.49
C TYR A 27 4.46 13.38 12.54
N GLU A 28 5.77 13.53 12.74
CA GLU A 28 6.46 14.82 12.61
C GLU A 28 6.79 15.08 11.13
N LEU A 29 6.02 15.97 10.50
CA LEU A 29 6.21 16.27 9.08
C LEU A 29 7.29 17.35 8.87
N PRO A 30 8.26 17.14 7.96
CA PRO A 30 9.29 18.14 7.66
C PRO A 30 8.77 19.30 6.81
N SER A 31 7.61 19.16 6.17
CA SER A 31 6.93 20.19 5.39
C SER A 31 5.41 19.94 5.33
N ASP A 32 4.69 20.79 4.60
CA ASP A 32 3.25 20.69 4.31
C ASP A 32 2.95 20.03 2.95
N LYS A 33 3.96 19.41 2.33
CA LYS A 33 3.85 18.73 1.02
C LYS A 33 4.19 17.25 1.10
N ILE A 34 3.85 16.60 2.21
CA ILE A 34 4.13 15.18 2.38
C ILE A 34 3.05 14.39 1.69
N GLY A 35 3.43 13.65 0.64
CA GLY A 35 2.50 12.81 -0.11
C GLY A 35 2.50 11.37 0.35
N GLU A 36 3.63 10.87 0.88
CA GLU A 36 3.75 9.45 1.21
C GLU A 36 4.47 9.25 2.55
N TYR A 37 4.01 8.28 3.32
CA TYR A 37 4.74 7.68 4.42
C TYR A 37 4.97 6.20 4.10
N TRP A 38 6.21 5.78 3.94
CA TRP A 38 6.57 4.41 3.59
C TRP A 38 6.58 3.52 4.82
N ALA A 39 5.40 3.32 5.40
CA ALA A 39 5.13 2.69 6.69
C ALA A 39 5.89 1.40 6.95
N ILE A 40 5.91 0.47 5.99
CA ILE A 40 6.64 -0.80 6.10
C ILE A 40 7.37 -1.02 4.78
N SER A 41 8.69 -0.83 4.79
CA SER A 41 9.49 -0.79 3.57
C SER A 41 10.90 -1.32 3.78
N ALA A 42 11.30 -2.27 2.92
CA ALA A 42 12.71 -2.60 2.71
C ALA A 42 13.25 -2.05 1.37
N HIS A 43 12.46 -1.23 0.68
CA HIS A 43 12.81 -0.74 -0.65
C HIS A 43 13.93 0.32 -0.57
N PRO A 44 14.97 0.27 -1.43
CA PRO A 44 16.15 1.13 -1.31
C PRO A 44 15.89 2.64 -1.24
N HIS A 45 14.79 3.11 -1.86
CA HIS A 45 14.41 4.53 -1.87
C HIS A 45 13.82 5.03 -0.53
N GLY A 46 13.48 4.14 0.40
CA GLY A 46 12.86 4.51 1.67
C GLY A 46 12.79 3.35 2.64
N VAL A 47 13.94 2.91 3.17
CA VAL A 47 14.05 1.75 4.06
C VAL A 47 13.68 2.10 5.52
N SER A 48 12.71 1.36 6.06
CA SER A 48 12.27 1.41 7.46
C SER A 48 13.39 0.98 8.43
N THR A 49 13.34 1.52 9.64
CA THR A 49 14.26 1.19 10.73
C THR A 49 13.50 0.49 11.84
N ILE A 50 14.02 -0.61 12.36
CA ILE A 50 13.40 -1.31 13.49
C ILE A 50 13.60 -0.48 14.76
N LYS A 51 12.53 -0.29 15.52
CA LYS A 51 12.46 0.61 16.68
C LYS A 51 12.80 -0.07 18.00
N ASN A 52 12.54 -1.37 18.12
CA ASN A 52 12.61 -2.11 19.37
C ASN A 52 13.40 -3.40 19.28
N GLY A 53 13.61 -4.00 20.46
CA GLY A 53 14.17 -5.34 20.57
C GLY A 53 15.63 -5.46 20.18
N GLU A 54 16.03 -6.70 19.89
CA GLU A 54 17.40 -7.05 19.48
C GLU A 54 17.86 -6.32 18.21
N PHE A 55 16.92 -6.02 17.32
CA PHE A 55 17.19 -5.40 16.03
C PHE A 55 17.02 -3.87 16.02
N ALA A 56 16.80 -3.24 17.18
CA ALA A 56 16.62 -1.80 17.27
C ALA A 56 17.76 -1.02 16.59
N GLY A 57 17.41 -0.05 15.76
CA GLY A 57 18.33 0.77 14.97
C GLY A 57 18.82 0.12 13.66
N GLN A 58 18.51 -1.16 13.42
CA GLN A 58 18.86 -1.83 12.16
C GLN A 58 17.81 -1.53 11.07
N LYS A 59 18.26 -1.60 9.82
CA LYS A 59 17.39 -1.40 8.64
C LYS A 59 16.67 -2.69 8.27
N LEU A 60 15.40 -2.57 7.86
CA LEU A 60 14.56 -3.73 7.54
C LEU A 60 15.14 -4.58 6.39
N ASP A 61 15.77 -3.96 5.38
CA ASP A 61 16.45 -4.69 4.29
C ASP A 61 17.59 -5.57 4.81
N LYS A 62 18.36 -5.09 5.79
CA LYS A 62 19.47 -5.85 6.40
C LYS A 62 18.97 -6.95 7.31
N VAL A 63 17.94 -6.69 8.10
CA VAL A 63 17.34 -7.74 8.95
C VAL A 63 16.67 -8.79 8.10
N PHE A 64 15.98 -8.41 7.03
CA PHE A 64 15.45 -9.37 6.07
C PHE A 64 16.54 -10.23 5.45
N ASP A 65 17.64 -9.64 4.96
CA ASP A 65 18.74 -10.37 4.36
C ASP A 65 19.44 -11.34 5.32
N GLN A 66 19.71 -10.88 6.55
CA GLN A 66 20.52 -11.61 7.54
C GLN A 66 19.71 -12.58 8.41
N HIS A 67 18.40 -12.35 8.56
CA HIS A 67 17.50 -13.07 9.48
C HIS A 67 16.25 -13.58 8.77
N ARG A 68 16.45 -14.35 7.70
CA ARG A 68 15.39 -14.94 6.88
C ARG A 68 14.44 -15.82 7.68
N GLU A 69 14.90 -16.38 8.79
CA GLU A 69 14.09 -17.16 9.71
C GLU A 69 12.91 -16.38 10.32
N LEU A 70 12.98 -15.04 10.37
CA LEU A 70 11.89 -14.18 10.84
C LEU A 70 10.80 -13.97 9.78
N PHE A 71 11.05 -14.36 8.53
CA PHE A 71 10.21 -14.09 7.37
C PHE A 71 9.92 -15.38 6.57
N GLY A 72 9.64 -16.47 7.27
CA GLY A 72 9.26 -17.76 6.67
C GLY A 72 10.41 -18.52 6.01
N ASN A 73 11.66 -18.11 6.21
CA ASN A 73 12.80 -18.61 5.43
C ASN A 73 12.59 -18.48 3.91
N THR A 74 11.93 -17.39 3.49
CA THR A 74 11.65 -17.11 2.09
C THR A 74 12.93 -17.08 1.24
N LYS A 75 12.80 -17.50 -0.03
CA LYS A 75 13.86 -17.47 -1.05
C LYS A 75 13.86 -16.20 -1.88
N GLU A 76 12.86 -15.33 -1.71
CA GLU A 76 12.79 -14.05 -2.42
C GLU A 76 14.06 -13.24 -2.22
N GLU A 77 14.60 -12.60 -3.25
CA GLU A 77 15.86 -11.85 -3.08
C GLU A 77 15.67 -10.62 -2.19
N VAL A 78 14.51 -9.97 -2.33
CA VAL A 78 14.14 -8.74 -1.60
C VAL A 78 12.89 -8.97 -0.75
N PHE A 79 12.67 -8.09 0.22
CA PHE A 79 11.43 -8.12 1.00
C PHE A 79 10.25 -7.85 0.06
N PRO A 80 9.22 -8.72 0.01
CA PRO A 80 8.34 -8.79 -1.15
C PRO A 80 7.31 -7.65 -1.24
N LEU A 81 7.01 -6.98 -0.13
CA LEU A 81 5.92 -6.00 -0.05
C LEU A 81 6.41 -4.61 0.38
N LEU A 82 5.60 -3.61 0.06
CA LEU A 82 5.75 -2.25 0.50
C LEU A 82 4.39 -1.71 0.93
N THR A 83 4.28 -1.25 2.17
CA THR A 83 3.07 -0.61 2.70
C THR A 83 3.31 0.87 2.87
N LYS A 84 2.40 1.69 2.34
CA LYS A 84 2.47 3.15 2.40
C LYS A 84 1.15 3.74 2.91
N ILE A 85 1.23 4.92 3.50
CA ILE A 85 0.07 5.82 3.62
C ILE A 85 0.30 6.96 2.63
N LEU A 86 -0.70 7.24 1.79
CA LEU A 86 -0.65 8.33 0.82
C LEU A 86 -1.65 9.42 1.23
N ASP A 87 -1.23 10.68 1.16
CA ASP A 87 -2.04 11.87 1.41
C ASP A 87 -2.15 12.70 0.13
N ALA A 88 -3.25 12.50 -0.60
CA ALA A 88 -3.51 13.15 -1.88
C ALA A 88 -4.29 14.46 -1.67
N ASN A 89 -3.57 15.58 -1.61
CA ASN A 89 -4.14 16.93 -1.54
C ASN A 89 -4.44 17.51 -2.94
N ASP A 90 -3.87 16.90 -3.97
CA ASP A 90 -4.20 17.10 -5.39
C ASP A 90 -4.16 15.73 -6.10
N TRP A 91 -4.58 15.68 -7.36
CA TRP A 91 -4.52 14.45 -8.16
C TRP A 91 -3.11 13.86 -8.22
N LEU A 92 -2.97 12.57 -7.98
CA LEU A 92 -1.78 11.85 -8.45
C LEU A 92 -1.84 11.72 -9.97
N SER A 93 -0.70 11.51 -10.60
CA SER A 93 -0.68 11.27 -12.04
C SER A 93 -1.49 10.04 -12.43
N VAL A 94 -2.12 10.09 -13.61
CA VAL A 94 -2.67 8.89 -14.24
C VAL A 94 -1.52 7.99 -14.67
N GLN A 95 -1.55 6.74 -14.21
CA GLN A 95 -0.44 5.83 -14.35
C GLN A 95 -0.89 4.38 -14.51
N VAL A 96 0.08 3.53 -14.82
CA VAL A 96 -0.06 2.08 -14.88
C VAL A 96 1.25 1.44 -14.42
N HIS A 97 1.14 0.25 -13.84
CA HIS A 97 2.26 -0.54 -13.35
C HIS A 97 2.48 -1.79 -14.20
N PRO A 98 3.74 -2.19 -14.48
CA PRO A 98 4.03 -3.45 -15.17
C PRO A 98 3.80 -4.67 -14.28
N ASN A 99 3.68 -5.83 -14.91
CA ASN A 99 3.82 -7.13 -14.23
C ASN A 99 5.31 -7.48 -14.04
N ASP A 100 5.61 -8.58 -13.35
CA ASP A 100 6.99 -8.99 -13.06
C ASP A 100 7.82 -9.26 -14.31
N GLU A 101 7.24 -9.86 -15.35
CA GLU A 101 7.97 -10.14 -16.60
C GLU A 101 8.44 -8.85 -17.27
N TYR A 102 7.56 -7.84 -17.39
CA TYR A 102 7.90 -6.57 -18.00
C TYR A 102 8.81 -5.75 -17.07
N GLY A 103 8.52 -5.69 -15.76
CA GLY A 103 9.31 -4.99 -14.77
C GLY A 103 10.76 -5.48 -14.75
N MET A 104 10.98 -6.79 -14.64
CA MET A 104 12.32 -7.37 -14.58
C MET A 104 13.09 -7.17 -15.88
N LYS A 105 12.40 -7.23 -17.03
CA LYS A 105 13.03 -7.09 -18.35
C LYS A 105 13.44 -5.65 -18.67
N HIS A 106 12.63 -4.67 -18.26
CA HIS A 106 12.79 -3.28 -18.67
C HIS A 106 13.41 -2.39 -17.58
N GLU A 107 13.11 -2.66 -16.32
CA GLU A 107 13.50 -1.81 -15.18
C GLU A 107 14.42 -2.54 -14.19
N GLY A 108 14.46 -3.88 -14.23
CA GLY A 108 15.23 -4.68 -13.27
C GLY A 108 14.60 -4.76 -11.88
N GLU A 109 13.31 -4.43 -11.79
CA GLU A 109 12.50 -4.49 -10.57
C GLU A 109 11.34 -5.47 -10.72
N LEU A 110 10.75 -5.87 -9.59
CA LEU A 110 9.47 -6.57 -9.58
C LEU A 110 8.40 -5.73 -10.30
N GLY A 111 7.35 -6.42 -10.76
CA GLY A 111 6.11 -5.77 -11.13
C GLY A 111 5.48 -5.08 -9.92
N LYS A 112 4.38 -4.39 -10.18
CA LYS A 112 3.70 -3.64 -9.13
C LYS A 112 2.19 -3.83 -9.22
N THR A 113 1.74 -4.96 -8.67
CA THR A 113 0.36 -5.12 -8.21
C THR A 113 0.22 -4.47 -6.85
N GLU A 114 -0.90 -3.77 -6.64
CA GLU A 114 -1.20 -3.07 -5.40
C GLU A 114 -2.67 -3.14 -5.02
N CYS A 115 -3.01 -2.57 -3.87
CA CYS A 115 -4.39 -2.34 -3.45
C CYS A 115 -4.46 -1.12 -2.54
N TRP A 116 -5.64 -0.53 -2.47
CA TRP A 116 -5.91 0.66 -1.67
C TRP A 116 -7.06 0.41 -0.71
N TYR A 117 -6.83 0.74 0.56
CA TYR A 117 -7.88 0.96 1.53
C TYR A 117 -8.06 2.47 1.72
N ILE A 118 -9.26 2.99 1.47
CA ILE A 118 -9.56 4.42 1.65
C ILE A 118 -9.73 4.70 3.14
N ILE A 119 -8.72 5.31 3.77
CA ILE A 119 -8.76 5.68 5.20
C ILE A 119 -9.74 6.82 5.38
N SER A 120 -9.60 7.87 4.56
CA SER A 120 -10.51 9.01 4.53
C SER A 120 -10.65 9.55 3.10
N ALA A 121 -11.80 10.16 2.85
CA ALA A 121 -12.09 10.82 1.59
C ALA A 121 -13.04 12.00 1.84
N GLU A 122 -12.74 13.16 1.25
CA GLU A 122 -13.64 14.30 1.25
C GLU A 122 -14.92 14.01 0.44
N GLU A 123 -15.97 14.79 0.70
CA GLU A 123 -17.24 14.60 -0.02
C GLU A 123 -17.04 14.85 -1.52
N GLY A 124 -17.31 13.83 -2.33
CA GLY A 124 -17.20 13.89 -3.78
C GLY A 124 -15.82 13.52 -4.33
N SER A 125 -14.86 13.16 -3.48
CA SER A 125 -13.58 12.61 -3.92
C SER A 125 -13.78 11.39 -4.83
N GLU A 126 -12.90 11.27 -5.81
CA GLU A 126 -12.94 10.25 -6.83
C GLU A 126 -11.54 9.74 -7.17
N ILE A 127 -11.47 8.51 -7.67
CA ILE A 127 -10.26 7.92 -8.24
C ILE A 127 -10.48 7.69 -9.74
N ILE A 128 -9.39 7.58 -10.49
CA ILE A 128 -9.41 6.96 -11.82
C ILE A 128 -9.11 5.48 -11.65
N TYR A 129 -9.94 4.64 -12.26
CA TYR A 129 -9.82 3.20 -12.15
C TYR A 129 -10.37 2.51 -13.41
N GLY A 130 -9.45 2.12 -14.30
CA GLY A 130 -9.71 1.62 -15.64
C GLY A 130 -9.83 2.71 -16.71
N HIS A 131 -10.07 2.26 -17.94
CA HIS A 131 -10.29 3.13 -19.10
C HIS A 131 -11.33 2.56 -20.07
N ASN A 132 -11.88 3.40 -20.96
CA ASN A 132 -12.96 3.00 -21.85
C ASN A 132 -12.50 2.38 -23.19
N ALA A 133 -11.24 2.59 -23.59
CA ALA A 133 -10.70 2.05 -24.85
C ALA A 133 -10.83 0.52 -24.97
N LYS A 134 -11.20 0.06 -26.17
CA LYS A 134 -11.50 -1.35 -26.50
C LYS A 134 -10.40 -2.04 -27.30
N SER A 135 -9.45 -1.29 -27.85
CA SER A 135 -8.25 -1.81 -28.49
C SER A 135 -7.00 -1.01 -28.10
N ARG A 136 -5.81 -1.54 -28.39
CA ARG A 136 -4.55 -0.80 -28.18
C ARG A 136 -4.45 0.42 -29.09
N GLU A 137 -4.96 0.32 -30.31
CA GLU A 137 -5.00 1.41 -31.29
C GLU A 137 -5.90 2.55 -30.79
N GLU A 138 -7.09 2.23 -30.29
CA GLU A 138 -8.02 3.21 -29.70
C GLU A 138 -7.40 3.87 -28.46
N LEU A 139 -6.78 3.08 -27.57
CA LEU A 139 -6.07 3.59 -26.41
C LEU A 139 -4.99 4.61 -26.82
N ALA A 140 -4.16 4.25 -27.81
CA ALA A 140 -3.10 5.12 -28.30
C ALA A 140 -3.66 6.41 -28.95
N GLU A 141 -4.74 6.31 -29.73
CA GLU A 141 -5.40 7.45 -30.35
C GLU A 141 -5.94 8.43 -29.31
N MET A 142 -6.65 7.93 -28.29
CA MET A 142 -7.22 8.76 -27.21
C MET A 142 -6.12 9.43 -26.37
N ILE A 143 -5.05 8.70 -26.03
CA ILE A 143 -3.90 9.26 -25.30
C ILE A 143 -3.23 10.38 -26.12
N ASN A 144 -2.94 10.12 -27.40
CA ASN A 144 -2.23 11.08 -28.25
C ASN A 144 -3.05 12.33 -28.58
N SER A 145 -4.37 12.21 -28.64
CA SER A 145 -5.28 13.33 -28.85
C SER A 145 -5.65 14.08 -27.56
N GLY A 146 -5.27 13.55 -26.39
CA GLY A 146 -5.60 14.13 -25.08
C GLY A 146 -7.08 13.99 -24.72
N ASP A 147 -7.76 12.96 -25.22
CA ASP A 147 -9.20 12.71 -24.99
C ASP A 147 -9.47 12.06 -23.62
N TRP A 148 -8.98 12.70 -22.56
CA TRP A 148 -8.99 12.17 -21.20
C TRP A 148 -10.40 11.95 -20.64
N ASP A 149 -11.35 12.84 -20.95
CA ASP A 149 -12.71 12.78 -20.43
C ASP A 149 -13.46 11.53 -20.94
N HIS A 150 -13.20 11.10 -22.17
CA HIS A 150 -13.79 9.87 -22.71
C HIS A 150 -12.94 8.64 -22.36
N LEU A 151 -11.61 8.78 -22.23
CA LEU A 151 -10.72 7.67 -21.94
C LEU A 151 -10.85 7.19 -20.49
N LEU A 152 -10.77 8.11 -19.53
CA LEU A 152 -10.58 7.80 -18.11
C LEU A 152 -11.90 7.43 -17.44
N ARG A 153 -11.88 6.40 -16.61
CA ARG A 153 -13.04 5.98 -15.82
C ARG A 153 -12.91 6.48 -14.39
N LYS A 154 -13.79 7.39 -13.99
CA LYS A 154 -13.83 7.95 -12.64
C LYS A 154 -14.80 7.19 -11.74
N VAL A 155 -14.38 6.94 -10.50
CA VAL A 155 -15.15 6.24 -9.48
C VAL A 155 -15.15 7.08 -8.21
N LYS A 156 -16.33 7.44 -7.71
CA LYS A 156 -16.44 8.12 -6.41
C LYS A 156 -16.10 7.16 -5.28
N VAL A 157 -15.42 7.68 -4.26
CA VAL A 157 -14.97 6.88 -3.12
C VAL A 157 -15.39 7.50 -1.80
N LYS A 158 -15.40 6.69 -0.74
CA LYS A 158 -15.59 7.10 0.65
C LYS A 158 -14.67 6.29 1.57
N ALA A 159 -14.52 6.76 2.81
CA ALA A 159 -13.81 6.01 3.85
C ALA A 159 -14.36 4.57 3.99
N GLY A 160 -13.45 3.62 4.12
CA GLY A 160 -13.74 2.19 4.21
C GLY A 160 -13.89 1.46 2.88
N ASP A 161 -13.93 2.16 1.74
CA ASP A 161 -13.88 1.51 0.43
C ASP A 161 -12.52 0.85 0.21
N PHE A 162 -12.50 -0.21 -0.59
CA PHE A 162 -11.31 -0.98 -0.93
C PHE A 162 -11.23 -1.24 -2.44
N PHE A 163 -10.02 -1.18 -2.99
CA PHE A 163 -9.74 -1.38 -4.41
C PHE A 163 -8.49 -2.25 -4.61
N HIS A 164 -8.63 -3.42 -5.21
CA HIS A 164 -7.48 -4.18 -5.70
C HIS A 164 -7.02 -3.62 -7.06
N VAL A 165 -5.73 -3.36 -7.26
CA VAL A 165 -5.18 -2.76 -8.47
C VAL A 165 -4.10 -3.67 -9.06
N PRO A 166 -4.49 -4.68 -9.86
CA PRO A 166 -3.53 -5.52 -10.58
C PRO A 166 -2.64 -4.69 -11.50
N ALA A 167 -1.41 -5.15 -11.69
CA ALA A 167 -0.54 -4.68 -12.76
C ALA A 167 -1.32 -4.62 -14.10
N GLY A 168 -1.06 -3.58 -14.91
CA GLY A 168 -1.76 -3.32 -16.17
C GLY A 168 -3.08 -2.55 -16.02
N THR A 169 -3.49 -2.15 -14.81
CA THR A 169 -4.69 -1.33 -14.59
C THR A 169 -4.35 0.17 -14.69
N MET A 170 -5.04 0.93 -15.55
CA MET A 170 -4.94 2.40 -15.55
C MET A 170 -5.58 2.98 -14.30
N HIS A 171 -4.87 3.83 -13.57
CA HIS A 171 -5.41 4.35 -12.32
C HIS A 171 -4.79 5.69 -11.90
N ALA A 172 -5.46 6.38 -10.98
CA ALA A 172 -4.95 7.57 -10.29
C ALA A 172 -5.77 7.83 -9.01
N ILE A 173 -5.14 8.39 -7.99
CA ILE A 173 -5.81 8.83 -6.76
C ILE A 173 -6.14 10.32 -6.88
N GLY A 174 -7.40 10.70 -6.67
CA GLY A 174 -7.81 12.11 -6.70
C GLY A 174 -7.57 12.85 -5.39
N ALA A 175 -7.85 14.15 -5.41
CA ALA A 175 -7.67 15.04 -4.27
C ALA A 175 -8.62 14.73 -3.09
N GLY A 176 -8.18 15.07 -1.88
CA GLY A 176 -8.93 14.90 -0.64
C GLY A 176 -8.99 13.45 -0.16
N ILE A 177 -8.07 12.58 -0.60
CA ILE A 177 -8.07 11.15 -0.26
C ILE A 177 -6.81 10.79 0.53
N VAL A 178 -7.00 10.12 1.66
CA VAL A 178 -5.91 9.43 2.38
C VAL A 178 -6.13 7.93 2.25
N ILE A 179 -5.12 7.20 1.78
CA ILE A 179 -5.19 5.74 1.62
C ILE A 179 -4.08 5.03 2.39
N LEU A 180 -4.32 3.76 2.73
CA LEU A 180 -3.25 2.80 2.94
C LEU A 180 -3.11 1.97 1.65
N GLU A 181 -1.91 1.99 1.08
CA GLU A 181 -1.51 1.20 -0.07
C GLU A 181 -0.68 0.00 0.39
N THR A 182 -1.07 -1.20 -0.02
CA THR A 182 -0.21 -2.39 0.05
C THR A 182 0.13 -2.81 -1.37
N GLN A 183 1.42 -2.91 -1.67
CA GLN A 183 1.94 -3.21 -3.01
C GLN A 183 3.08 -4.22 -2.95
N GLN A 184 3.41 -4.83 -4.10
CA GLN A 184 4.72 -5.46 -4.29
C GLN A 184 5.84 -4.42 -4.06
N SER A 185 7.02 -4.85 -3.61
CA SER A 185 8.17 -3.98 -3.35
C SER A 185 8.83 -3.51 -4.65
N SER A 186 8.20 -2.56 -5.32
CA SER A 186 8.62 -1.93 -6.58
C SER A 186 8.24 -0.44 -6.57
N ASP A 187 9.05 0.42 -7.16
CA ASP A 187 8.74 1.85 -7.33
C ASP A 187 8.47 2.21 -8.80
N THR A 188 8.43 1.19 -9.66
CA THR A 188 8.23 1.32 -11.10
C THR A 188 6.84 1.85 -11.46
N THR A 189 6.80 2.99 -12.15
CA THR A 189 5.56 3.69 -12.50
C THR A 189 5.62 4.25 -13.92
N TYR A 190 4.70 3.84 -14.79
CA TYR A 190 4.56 4.43 -16.12
C TYR A 190 3.42 5.45 -16.14
N ARG A 191 3.81 6.72 -16.20
CA ARG A 191 2.89 7.85 -16.21
C ARG A 191 2.28 8.08 -17.60
N VAL A 192 0.96 8.14 -17.66
CA VAL A 192 0.17 8.41 -18.88
C VAL A 192 -0.18 9.91 -18.99
N TYR A 193 -0.63 10.51 -17.89
CA TYR A 193 -1.05 11.91 -17.85
C TYR A 193 -0.78 12.53 -16.48
N ASP A 194 -0.41 13.82 -16.47
CA ASP A 194 -0.06 14.54 -15.24
C ASP A 194 -0.80 15.85 -15.00
N PHE A 195 -1.93 16.05 -15.68
CA PHE A 195 -2.71 17.28 -15.56
C PHE A 195 -1.95 18.54 -15.99
N ASP A 196 -0.98 18.37 -16.90
CA ASP A 196 -0.10 19.44 -17.41
C ASP A 196 0.58 20.27 -16.31
N ARG A 197 0.76 19.65 -15.14
CA ARG A 197 1.35 20.27 -13.96
C ARG A 197 2.84 20.49 -14.17
N LYS A 198 3.29 21.61 -13.64
CA LYS A 198 4.69 22.03 -13.69
C LYS A 198 5.32 21.94 -12.32
N ASP A 199 6.57 21.53 -12.28
CA ASP A 199 7.40 21.60 -11.08
C ASP A 199 7.74 23.06 -10.72
N ASP A 200 8.44 23.26 -9.60
CA ASP A 200 8.88 24.58 -9.13
C ASP A 200 9.82 25.30 -10.12
N GLN A 201 10.37 24.59 -11.11
CA GLN A 201 11.23 25.11 -12.17
C GLN A 201 10.48 25.38 -13.47
N GLY A 202 9.18 25.06 -13.54
CA GLY A 202 8.33 25.26 -14.71
C GLY A 202 8.35 24.12 -15.74
N ASN A 203 8.96 22.97 -15.42
CA ASN A 203 9.04 21.81 -16.31
C ASN A 203 7.85 20.87 -16.09
N LEU A 204 7.39 20.24 -17.17
CA LEU A 204 6.45 19.12 -17.09
C LEU A 204 7.18 17.86 -16.64
N ARG A 205 6.53 17.01 -15.84
CA ARG A 205 7.08 15.70 -15.49
C ARG A 205 7.05 14.76 -16.69
N GLU A 206 8.00 13.82 -16.69
CA GLU A 206 8.11 12.81 -17.73
C GLU A 206 6.88 11.89 -17.80
N LEU A 207 6.44 11.61 -19.04
CA LEU A 207 5.40 10.66 -19.39
C LEU A 207 6.03 9.45 -20.09
N HIS A 208 5.48 8.27 -19.86
CA HIS A 208 6.00 6.98 -20.31
C HIS A 208 5.03 6.32 -21.30
N ILE A 209 4.58 7.08 -22.30
CA ILE A 209 3.41 6.74 -23.12
C ILE A 209 3.54 5.36 -23.78
N GLN A 210 4.70 5.04 -24.37
CA GLN A 210 4.88 3.75 -25.03
C GLN A 210 4.82 2.60 -24.03
N GLN A 211 5.55 2.69 -22.92
CA GLN A 211 5.54 1.68 -21.87
C GLN A 211 4.14 1.50 -21.29
N SER A 212 3.40 2.60 -21.07
CA SER A 212 2.02 2.53 -20.61
C SER A 212 1.12 1.78 -21.59
N ILE A 213 1.20 2.08 -22.90
CA ILE A 213 0.44 1.38 -23.93
C ILE A 213 0.80 -0.11 -23.96
N ASP A 214 2.08 -0.46 -23.76
CA ASP A 214 2.54 -1.85 -23.78
C ASP A 214 1.91 -2.67 -22.65
N VAL A 215 1.85 -2.12 -21.43
CA VAL A 215 1.45 -2.88 -20.24
C VAL A 215 -0.04 -2.79 -19.89
N LEU A 216 -0.77 -1.81 -20.43
CA LEU A 216 -2.21 -1.66 -20.15
C LEU A 216 -3.02 -2.86 -20.62
N HIS A 217 -3.93 -3.32 -19.75
CA HIS A 217 -4.89 -4.35 -20.08
C HIS A 217 -6.00 -3.81 -21.00
N ILE A 218 -6.35 -4.60 -22.01
CA ILE A 218 -7.42 -4.31 -22.96
C ILE A 218 -8.42 -5.48 -22.96
N PRO A 219 -9.73 -5.24 -22.79
CA PRO A 219 -10.36 -3.94 -22.58
C PRO A 219 -10.16 -3.43 -21.14
N GLY A 220 -9.96 -2.12 -20.98
CA GLY A 220 -9.59 -1.51 -19.70
C GLY A 220 -10.75 -1.25 -18.72
N ASP A 221 -11.97 -1.68 -19.07
CA ASP A 221 -13.16 -1.56 -18.21
C ASP A 221 -13.43 -2.83 -17.39
N GLN A 222 -12.56 -3.83 -17.48
CA GLN A 222 -12.58 -5.03 -16.66
C GLN A 222 -11.87 -4.78 -15.34
N THR A 223 -12.56 -4.14 -14.40
CA THR A 223 -12.06 -3.97 -13.04
C THR A 223 -12.27 -5.25 -12.22
N PRO A 224 -11.27 -5.73 -11.46
CA PRO A 224 -11.41 -6.88 -10.56
C PRO A 224 -12.60 -6.74 -9.61
N GLU A 225 -13.33 -7.84 -9.43
CA GLU A 225 -14.32 -7.92 -8.35
C GLU A 225 -13.60 -8.12 -7.01
N ASN A 226 -13.80 -7.21 -6.07
CA ASN A 226 -13.34 -7.39 -4.69
C ASN A 226 -14.28 -8.36 -3.97
N LYS A 227 -13.82 -9.60 -3.76
CA LYS A 227 -14.56 -10.59 -2.97
C LYS A 227 -14.27 -10.40 -1.49
N VAL A 228 -15.02 -9.50 -0.88
CA VAL A 228 -14.92 -9.23 0.56
C VAL A 228 -15.64 -10.32 1.35
N GLN A 229 -14.95 -10.91 2.33
CA GLN A 229 -15.53 -11.87 3.27
C GLN A 229 -15.42 -11.30 4.69
N VAL A 230 -16.54 -11.21 5.40
CA VAL A 230 -16.61 -10.68 6.77
C VAL A 230 -16.98 -11.80 7.72
N VAL A 231 -16.21 -11.95 8.79
CA VAL A 231 -16.51 -12.79 9.95
C VAL A 231 -16.71 -11.86 11.14
N GLN A 232 -17.89 -11.93 11.75
CA GLN A 232 -18.21 -11.15 12.94
C GLN A 232 -18.00 -12.01 14.18
N GLU A 233 -17.16 -11.53 15.08
CA GLU A 233 -16.90 -12.11 16.39
C GLU A 233 -17.44 -11.18 17.48
N GLU A 234 -17.49 -11.65 18.72
CA GLU A 234 -18.00 -10.85 19.85
C GLU A 234 -17.24 -9.53 20.01
N ASN A 235 -15.90 -9.57 19.87
CA ASN A 235 -15.00 -8.45 20.14
C ASN A 235 -14.26 -7.91 18.90
N ALA A 236 -14.56 -8.43 17.71
CA ALA A 236 -13.94 -7.98 16.47
C ALA A 236 -14.82 -8.22 15.24
N ASP A 237 -14.71 -7.36 14.23
CA ASP A 237 -15.11 -7.66 12.85
C ASP A 237 -13.85 -7.93 12.01
N LEU A 238 -13.73 -9.15 11.48
CA LEU A 238 -12.58 -9.61 10.72
C LEU A 238 -12.95 -9.73 9.25
N THR A 239 -12.33 -8.90 8.41
CA THR A 239 -12.65 -8.82 6.99
C THR A 239 -11.46 -9.23 6.14
N THR A 240 -11.62 -10.21 5.25
CA THR A 240 -10.68 -10.44 4.15
C THR A 240 -11.03 -9.50 3.00
N LEU A 241 -10.11 -8.57 2.69
CA LEU A 241 -10.30 -7.57 1.64
C LEU A 241 -9.90 -8.11 0.27
N VAL A 242 -8.75 -8.79 0.21
CA VAL A 242 -8.27 -9.47 -1.01
C VAL A 242 -7.42 -10.69 -0.64
N LYS A 243 -7.51 -11.72 -1.48
CA LYS A 243 -6.48 -12.75 -1.62
C LYS A 243 -6.01 -12.72 -3.06
N SER A 244 -4.73 -12.46 -3.27
CA SER A 244 -4.12 -12.33 -4.61
C SER A 244 -2.99 -13.34 -4.78
N ASP A 245 -2.29 -13.28 -5.90
CA ASP A 245 -1.11 -14.12 -6.12
C ASP A 245 0.13 -13.62 -5.34
N PHE A 246 0.12 -12.35 -4.87
CA PHE A 246 1.28 -11.72 -4.25
C PHE A 246 1.12 -11.47 -2.75
N PHE A 247 -0.08 -11.09 -2.34
CA PHE A 247 -0.40 -10.76 -0.95
C PHE A 247 -1.88 -11.00 -0.64
N ASP A 248 -2.14 -11.24 0.65
CA ASP A 248 -3.46 -11.18 1.24
C ASP A 248 -3.56 -9.93 2.11
N VAL A 249 -4.73 -9.26 2.11
CA VAL A 249 -4.99 -8.10 2.95
C VAL A 249 -6.30 -8.27 3.72
N TYR A 250 -6.24 -7.87 4.98
CA TYR A 250 -7.33 -7.97 5.93
C TYR A 250 -7.58 -6.63 6.61
N LYS A 251 -8.84 -6.39 6.98
CA LYS A 251 -9.22 -5.37 7.95
C LYS A 251 -9.67 -6.02 9.24
N TRP A 252 -9.12 -5.56 10.36
CA TRP A 252 -9.57 -5.95 11.68
C TRP A 252 -10.10 -4.71 12.41
N SER A 253 -11.40 -4.71 12.69
CA SER A 253 -12.01 -3.74 13.60
C SER A 253 -12.10 -4.39 14.98
N ILE A 254 -11.26 -3.97 15.92
CA ILE A 254 -11.21 -4.50 17.28
C ILE A 254 -11.99 -3.57 18.20
N HIS A 255 -12.91 -4.10 19.02
CA HIS A 255 -13.73 -3.33 19.97
C HIS A 255 -13.77 -3.94 21.38
N GLY A 256 -12.88 -4.89 21.65
CA GLY A 256 -12.77 -5.59 22.92
C GLY A 256 -11.42 -6.30 23.02
N THR A 257 -11.43 -7.57 23.42
CA THR A 257 -10.24 -8.45 23.41
C THR A 257 -10.44 -9.58 22.41
N GLN A 258 -9.49 -9.75 21.50
CA GLN A 258 -9.52 -10.75 20.44
C GLN A 258 -8.19 -11.52 20.39
N ASP A 259 -8.29 -12.84 20.48
CA ASP A 259 -7.18 -13.75 20.27
C ASP A 259 -7.00 -14.04 18.78
N PHE A 260 -5.75 -14.18 18.35
CA PHE A 260 -5.35 -14.49 16.99
C PHE A 260 -4.35 -15.64 16.99
N GLU A 261 -4.43 -16.44 15.93
CA GLU A 261 -3.42 -17.43 15.58
C GLU A 261 -2.82 -17.08 14.22
N ALA A 262 -1.52 -17.33 14.06
CA ALA A 262 -0.82 -17.07 12.80
C ALA A 262 -1.39 -17.91 11.66
N THR A 263 -1.81 -17.26 10.58
CA THR A 263 -2.27 -17.91 9.35
C THR A 263 -1.28 -17.78 8.18
N ALA A 264 -0.15 -17.13 8.42
CA ALA A 264 0.92 -16.91 7.47
C ALA A 264 2.27 -16.89 8.21
N ASP A 265 3.37 -17.03 7.48
CA ASP A 265 4.71 -17.07 8.08
C ASP A 265 5.05 -15.80 8.86
N TYR A 266 4.59 -14.64 8.40
CA TYR A 266 4.70 -13.37 9.09
C TYR A 266 3.58 -12.43 8.61
N MET A 267 3.27 -11.40 9.41
CA MET A 267 2.25 -10.41 9.07
C MET A 267 2.78 -8.98 9.21
N LEU A 268 2.32 -8.10 8.32
CA LEU A 268 2.55 -6.67 8.35
C LEU A 268 1.29 -6.01 8.91
N VAL A 269 1.43 -5.16 9.91
CA VAL A 269 0.29 -4.62 10.65
C VAL A 269 0.41 -3.10 10.76
N SER A 270 -0.68 -2.40 10.45
CA SER A 270 -0.79 -0.94 10.48
C SER A 270 -2.02 -0.51 11.26
N ILE A 271 -1.84 0.28 12.33
CA ILE A 271 -2.94 0.80 13.14
C ILE A 271 -3.42 2.12 12.53
N LEU A 272 -4.62 2.11 11.96
CA LEU A 272 -5.18 3.27 11.24
C LEU A 272 -5.96 4.22 12.14
N GLU A 273 -6.65 3.69 13.15
CA GLU A 273 -7.43 4.45 14.10
C GLU A 273 -7.39 3.81 15.49
N GLY A 274 -7.57 4.64 16.52
CA GLY A 274 -7.76 4.20 17.90
C GLY A 274 -6.47 3.86 18.65
N GLU A 275 -6.65 3.16 19.77
CA GLU A 275 -5.60 2.78 20.71
C GLU A 275 -5.90 1.44 21.37
N GLY A 276 -4.85 0.74 21.79
CA GLY A 276 -4.98 -0.57 22.39
C GLY A 276 -3.66 -1.18 22.81
N GLN A 277 -3.64 -2.50 22.91
CA GLN A 277 -2.49 -3.28 23.32
C GLN A 277 -2.38 -4.55 22.49
N LEU A 278 -1.14 -4.91 22.15
CA LEU A 278 -0.74 -6.20 21.64
C LEU A 278 -0.07 -7.00 22.75
N MET A 279 -0.55 -8.20 23.01
CA MET A 279 0.10 -9.15 23.91
C MET A 279 0.67 -10.32 23.09
N VAL A 280 1.97 -10.56 23.25
CA VAL A 280 2.69 -11.70 22.68
C VAL A 280 3.41 -12.42 23.80
N ALA A 281 3.07 -13.69 24.02
CA ALA A 281 3.47 -14.44 25.20
C ALA A 281 3.17 -13.62 26.48
N ASP A 282 4.17 -13.38 27.33
CA ASP A 282 4.03 -12.62 28.59
C ASP A 282 4.38 -11.12 28.46
N LYS A 283 4.52 -10.60 27.22
CA LYS A 283 4.88 -9.19 26.97
C LYS A 283 3.72 -8.44 26.34
N THR A 284 3.51 -7.21 26.81
CA THR A 284 2.49 -6.28 26.31
C THR A 284 3.14 -5.06 25.67
N TYR A 285 2.65 -4.68 24.50
CA TYR A 285 3.07 -3.51 23.73
C TYR A 285 1.86 -2.58 23.57
N ALA A 286 2.01 -1.30 23.91
CA ALA A 286 0.99 -0.31 23.64
C ALA A 286 0.90 -0.06 22.13
N LEU A 287 -0.32 0.09 21.62
CA LEU A 287 -0.61 0.40 20.23
C LEU A 287 -1.40 1.70 20.14
N SER A 288 -1.06 2.51 19.16
CA SER A 288 -1.76 3.76 18.83
C SER A 288 -1.83 3.93 17.33
N LYS A 289 -2.81 4.72 16.87
CA LYS A 289 -2.88 5.18 15.48
C LYS A 289 -1.50 5.65 14.98
N GLY A 290 -1.11 5.16 13.81
CA GLY A 290 0.18 5.46 13.19
C GLY A 290 1.29 4.46 13.52
N ASP A 291 1.06 3.49 14.41
CA ASP A 291 2.00 2.40 14.64
C ASP A 291 1.98 1.39 13.48
N HIS A 292 3.18 0.99 13.07
CA HIS A 292 3.41 -0.05 12.07
C HIS A 292 4.43 -1.05 12.58
N PHE A 293 4.13 -2.33 12.42
CA PHE A 293 5.00 -3.39 12.90
C PHE A 293 4.84 -4.66 12.08
N ILE A 294 5.83 -5.54 12.22
CA ILE A 294 5.82 -6.90 11.68
C ILE A 294 5.64 -7.87 12.84
N LEU A 295 4.76 -8.85 12.67
CA LEU A 295 4.70 -10.06 13.48
C LEU A 295 5.54 -11.13 12.77
N PRO A 296 6.82 -11.32 13.17
CA PRO A 296 7.71 -12.27 12.49
C PRO A 296 7.33 -13.73 12.76
N THR A 297 7.87 -14.62 11.93
CA THR A 297 7.80 -16.08 12.13
C THR A 297 8.23 -16.47 13.53
N GLY A 298 7.47 -17.37 14.16
CA GLY A 298 7.66 -17.81 15.53
C GLY A 298 6.83 -17.04 16.57
N ILE A 299 6.05 -16.03 16.14
CA ILE A 299 4.88 -15.54 16.89
C ILE A 299 3.64 -16.26 16.37
N ASP A 300 3.31 -17.40 16.99
CA ASP A 300 2.21 -18.25 16.52
C ASP A 300 0.84 -17.80 17.04
N GLN A 301 0.82 -17.08 18.17
CA GLN A 301 -0.38 -16.59 18.83
C GLN A 301 -0.15 -15.20 19.43
N TRP A 302 -1.16 -14.35 19.36
CA TRP A 302 -1.17 -13.04 20.01
C TRP A 302 -2.59 -12.62 20.37
N GLN A 303 -2.71 -11.63 21.24
CA GLN A 303 -3.98 -11.03 21.61
C GLN A 303 -3.94 -9.53 21.34
N LEU A 304 -5.00 -9.02 20.72
CA LEU A 304 -5.23 -7.58 20.59
C LEU A 304 -6.36 -7.18 21.54
N SER A 305 -6.18 -6.06 22.24
CA SER A 305 -7.23 -5.47 23.06
C SER A 305 -7.33 -3.96 22.86
N GLY A 306 -8.54 -3.41 22.98
CA GLY A 306 -8.79 -1.98 22.85
C GLY A 306 -9.89 -1.66 21.84
N ASN A 307 -9.81 -0.47 21.25
CA ASN A 307 -10.70 -0.04 20.18
C ASN A 307 -9.87 0.50 19.02
N MET A 308 -9.67 -0.29 17.97
CA MET A 308 -8.74 -0.01 16.89
C MET A 308 -9.29 -0.43 15.52
N GLU A 309 -8.96 0.33 14.48
CA GLU A 309 -9.06 -0.13 13.09
C GLU A 309 -7.65 -0.44 12.57
N ILE A 310 -7.48 -1.66 12.04
CA ILE A 310 -6.19 -2.20 11.67
C ILE A 310 -6.27 -2.73 10.25
N ILE A 311 -5.26 -2.42 9.43
CA ILE A 311 -5.01 -3.17 8.20
C ILE A 311 -3.81 -4.08 8.44
N ALA A 312 -4.01 -5.36 8.13
CA ALA A 312 -2.98 -6.36 8.17
C ALA A 312 -2.80 -7.00 6.80
N SER A 313 -1.57 -7.39 6.47
CA SER A 313 -1.29 -8.10 5.23
C SER A 313 -0.21 -9.16 5.45
N ASN A 314 -0.16 -10.14 4.55
CA ASN A 314 0.93 -11.09 4.46
C ASN A 314 1.29 -11.33 2.99
N PRO A 315 2.56 -11.59 2.66
CA PRO A 315 2.89 -12.11 1.34
C PRO A 315 2.32 -13.52 1.17
N VAL A 316 2.07 -13.90 -0.07
CA VAL A 316 1.77 -15.30 -0.40
C VAL A 316 3.07 -16.06 -0.50
N ALA A 317 3.15 -17.22 0.17
CA ALA A 317 4.31 -18.09 0.07
C ALA A 317 4.37 -18.76 -1.32
N HIS A 318 5.54 -18.70 -1.97
CA HIS A 318 5.83 -19.38 -3.23
C HIS A 318 6.75 -20.60 -3.02
#